data_AF-A0A931UZ46-F1
#
_entry.id   AF-A0A931UZ46-F1
#
_cell.length_a   1.000
_cell.length_b   1.000
_cell.length_c   1.000
_cell.angle_alpha   90.00
_cell.angle_beta   90.00
_cell.angle_gamma   90.00
#
_symmetry.space_group_name_H-M   'P 1'
#
loop_
_entity.id
_entity.type
_entity.pdbx_description
1 polymer ?
#
loop_
_entity_poly.entity_id
_entity_poly.type
_entity_poly.pdbx_seq_one_letter_code
_entity_poly.pdbx_strand_id
1 'polypeptide(L)'
;MALRTGHGKGGGVPRIEVLPADELPAGVPAGARGDSPLDRGEAGRFARGNGLARVGGKARAGKTRLADRLGLRRLADDSRFGPYKAAAVSFRRAQCAELARTVGGGYCGPGPSSFVASAALQLAWARYLSDLAAETDNPDLAVQSSRLMNDSRQNLLAAHELAAKEAEARRKADTTAPPWVLPEGGRET
;
A
#
# COMPACT_ATOMS: atom_id res chain seq x y z
N MET A 1 -13.68 -11.18 -7.69
CA MET A 1 -14.91 -10.53 -7.20
C MET A 1 -15.91 -11.64 -6.95
N ALA A 2 -16.34 -11.82 -5.72
CA ALA A 2 -17.39 -12.76 -5.37
C ALA A 2 -18.65 -11.94 -5.01
N LEU A 3 -19.77 -12.22 -5.67
CA LEU A 3 -21.06 -11.66 -5.26
C LEU A 3 -21.57 -12.49 -4.08
N ARG A 4 -21.68 -11.88 -2.90
CA ARG A 4 -22.29 -12.53 -1.73
C ARG A 4 -23.75 -12.11 -1.61
N THR A 5 -24.61 -13.09 -1.32
CA THR A 5 -26.00 -12.85 -0.94
C THR A 5 -26.03 -12.29 0.48
N GLY A 6 -26.69 -11.15 0.67
CA GLY A 6 -26.82 -10.55 2.00
C GLY A 6 -27.55 -11.48 2.97
N HIS A 7 -27.13 -11.49 4.23
CA HIS A 7 -27.83 -12.25 5.28
C HIS A 7 -29.14 -11.54 5.64
N GLY A 8 -30.25 -12.12 5.19
CA GLY A 8 -31.62 -11.65 5.40
C GLY A 8 -32.54 -12.24 4.34
N LYS A 9 -33.85 -12.37 4.64
CA LYS A 9 -34.89 -12.87 3.69
C LYS A 9 -35.02 -11.95 2.47
N GLY A 10 -34.09 -12.04 1.52
CA GLY A 10 -34.20 -11.48 0.17
C GLY A 10 -34.06 -9.96 0.00
N GLY A 11 -33.75 -9.19 1.05
CA GLY A 11 -33.64 -7.71 0.98
C GLY A 11 -32.22 -7.14 0.92
N GLY A 12 -31.19 -7.97 0.96
CA GLY A 12 -29.79 -7.50 1.00
C GLY A 12 -29.30 -7.06 -0.37
N VAL A 13 -29.00 -5.77 -0.53
CA VAL A 13 -28.26 -5.25 -1.70
C VAL A 13 -26.93 -6.01 -1.82
N PRO A 14 -26.55 -6.55 -3.01
CA PRO A 14 -25.27 -7.20 -3.19
C PRO A 14 -24.16 -6.22 -2.82
N ARG A 15 -23.44 -6.49 -1.73
CA ARG A 15 -22.27 -5.69 -1.37
C ARG A 15 -21.09 -6.24 -2.15
N ILE A 16 -20.43 -5.36 -2.90
CA ILE A 16 -19.11 -5.66 -3.46
C ILE A 16 -18.15 -5.62 -2.27
N GLU A 17 -17.97 -6.77 -1.63
CA GLU A 17 -17.07 -6.91 -0.49
C GLU A 17 -15.67 -7.29 -0.99
N VAL A 18 -14.67 -6.66 -0.38
CA VAL A 18 -13.30 -7.15 -0.42
C VAL A 18 -13.27 -8.51 0.26
N LEU A 19 -12.45 -9.44 -0.25
CA LEU A 19 -12.36 -10.77 0.33
C LEU A 19 -11.98 -10.71 1.83
N PRO A 20 -12.59 -11.55 2.68
CA PRO A 20 -12.14 -11.77 4.04
C PRO A 20 -10.64 -12.08 4.11
N ALA A 21 -10.01 -11.83 5.27
CA ALA A 21 -8.56 -11.94 5.41
C ALA A 21 -8.00 -13.34 5.07
N ASP A 22 -8.77 -14.38 5.38
CA ASP A 22 -8.47 -15.79 5.09
C ASP A 22 -8.72 -16.19 3.63
N GLU A 23 -9.45 -15.38 2.87
CA GLU A 23 -9.75 -15.59 1.45
C GLU A 23 -8.91 -14.68 0.53
N LEU A 24 -8.05 -13.82 1.09
CA LEU A 24 -7.22 -12.92 0.30
C LEU A 24 -6.28 -13.72 -0.63
N PRO A 25 -6.10 -13.26 -1.88
CA PRO A 25 -5.19 -13.93 -2.82
C PRO A 25 -3.77 -13.95 -2.26
N ALA A 26 -3.08 -15.08 -2.40
CA ALA A 26 -1.68 -15.18 -2.03
C ALA A 26 -0.86 -14.10 -2.76
N GLY A 27 -0.03 -13.40 -2.00
CA GLY A 27 0.87 -12.40 -2.52
C GLY A 27 1.96 -12.99 -3.42
N VAL A 28 2.51 -12.15 -4.30
CA VAL A 28 3.79 -12.42 -4.96
C VAL A 28 4.88 -11.78 -4.11
N PRO A 29 5.68 -12.54 -3.35
CA PRO A 29 6.77 -11.95 -2.58
C PRO A 29 7.81 -11.33 -3.52
N ALA A 30 8.45 -10.26 -3.08
CA ALA A 30 9.61 -9.70 -3.78
C ALA A 30 10.72 -10.77 -3.84
N GLY A 31 11.34 -10.93 -5.00
CA GLY A 31 12.48 -11.84 -5.14
C GLY A 31 13.62 -11.42 -4.21
N ALA A 32 14.10 -12.35 -3.38
CA ALA A 32 15.31 -12.14 -2.59
C ALA A 32 16.51 -12.19 -3.53
N ARG A 33 17.04 -11.02 -3.91
CA ARG A 33 18.34 -10.96 -4.58
C ARG A 33 19.43 -11.04 -3.50
N GLY A 34 20.35 -11.99 -3.65
CA GLY A 34 21.52 -12.08 -2.78
C GLY A 34 22.43 -10.86 -2.92
N ASP A 35 23.10 -10.49 -1.83
CA ASP A 35 24.08 -9.41 -1.84
C ASP A 35 25.20 -9.73 -2.85
N SER A 36 25.45 -8.81 -3.79
CA SER A 36 26.57 -8.90 -4.71
C SER A 36 27.71 -8.01 -4.22
N PRO A 37 28.95 -8.50 -4.17
CA PRO A 37 30.12 -7.66 -3.91
C PRO A 37 30.26 -6.48 -4.88
N LEU A 38 29.70 -6.61 -6.09
CA LEU A 38 29.72 -5.57 -7.14
C LEU A 38 28.71 -4.44 -6.89
N ASP A 39 27.79 -4.60 -5.93
CA ASP A 39 26.77 -3.60 -5.68
C ASP A 39 27.29 -2.40 -4.88
N ARG A 40 28.43 -2.53 -4.18
CA ARG A 40 29.09 -1.44 -3.43
C ARG A 40 30.54 -1.28 -3.88
N GLY A 41 30.95 -0.04 -4.14
CA GLY A 41 32.34 0.31 -4.42
C GLY A 41 33.19 0.42 -3.16
N GLU A 42 34.47 0.77 -3.34
CA GLU A 42 35.52 0.84 -2.32
C GLU A 42 35.17 1.68 -1.08
N ALA A 43 34.29 2.67 -1.23
CA ALA A 43 33.83 3.55 -0.14
C ALA A 43 32.47 3.16 0.45
N GLY A 44 31.98 1.93 0.21
CA GLY A 44 30.67 1.46 0.65
C GLY A 44 29.48 2.12 -0.08
N ARG A 45 29.73 3.00 -1.05
CA ARG A 45 28.72 3.62 -1.91
C ARG A 45 28.27 2.66 -3.01
N PHE A 46 27.06 2.85 -3.50
CA PHE A 46 26.57 2.13 -4.67
C PHE A 46 27.50 2.31 -5.88
N ALA A 47 28.00 1.20 -6.45
CA ALA A 47 28.85 1.24 -7.63
C ALA A 47 28.06 1.77 -8.84
N ARG A 48 28.74 2.45 -9.78
CA ARG A 48 28.11 2.97 -11.01
C ARG A 48 27.61 1.79 -11.86
N GLY A 49 26.36 1.86 -12.30
CA GLY A 49 25.73 0.76 -13.07
C GLY A 49 25.20 -0.38 -12.21
N ASN A 50 25.21 -0.26 -10.87
CA ASN A 50 24.70 -1.34 -10.03
C ASN A 50 23.19 -1.56 -10.22
N GLY A 51 22.79 -2.83 -10.08
CA GLY A 51 21.39 -3.21 -10.17
C GLY A 51 20.56 -2.64 -9.01
N LEU A 52 21.16 -2.48 -7.84
CA LEU A 52 20.48 -1.98 -6.62
C LEU A 52 19.94 -0.56 -6.75
N ALA A 53 20.68 0.37 -7.34
CA ALA A 53 20.21 1.74 -7.57
C ALA A 53 19.05 1.76 -8.57
N ARG A 54 19.08 0.89 -9.59
CA ARG A 54 17.98 0.75 -10.56
C ARG A 54 16.73 0.15 -9.92
N VAL A 55 16.87 -0.89 -9.10
CA VAL A 55 15.75 -1.50 -8.36
C VAL A 55 15.18 -0.55 -7.33
N GLY A 56 16.03 0.13 -6.54
CA GLY A 56 15.61 1.18 -5.60
C GLY A 56 14.97 2.38 -6.31
N GLY A 57 15.46 2.72 -7.50
CA GLY A 57 14.85 3.70 -8.40
C GLY A 57 13.47 3.27 -8.87
N LYS A 58 13.30 2.03 -9.33
CA LYS A 58 11.98 1.46 -9.70
C LYS A 58 11.01 1.37 -8.52
N ALA A 59 11.50 1.04 -7.32
CA ALA A 59 10.70 1.06 -6.09
C ALA A 59 10.29 2.48 -5.65
N ARG A 60 11.00 3.51 -6.14
CA ARG A 60 10.61 4.93 -5.99
C ARG A 60 9.78 5.44 -7.17
N ALA A 61 9.98 4.91 -8.37
CA ALA A 61 9.26 5.27 -9.58
C ALA A 61 7.79 4.87 -9.44
N GLY A 62 6.89 5.85 -9.55
CA GLY A 62 5.45 5.63 -9.34
C GLY A 62 4.97 5.84 -7.91
N LYS A 63 5.83 6.24 -6.96
CA LYS A 63 5.37 6.95 -5.75
C LYS A 63 4.82 8.29 -6.19
N THR A 64 3.56 8.32 -6.59
CA THR A 64 2.89 9.57 -6.94
C THR A 64 2.96 10.50 -5.73
N ARG A 65 3.44 11.73 -5.93
CA ARG A 65 3.38 12.80 -4.92
C ARG A 65 1.95 13.06 -4.42
N LEU A 66 0.95 12.56 -5.16
CA LEU A 66 -0.46 12.55 -4.76
C LEU A 66 -0.64 11.89 -3.39
N ALA A 67 0.08 10.80 -3.13
CA ALA A 67 -0.05 10.08 -1.89
C ALA A 67 0.64 10.83 -0.72
N ASP A 68 1.69 11.63 -0.99
CA ASP A 68 2.24 12.60 -0.02
C ASP A 68 1.30 13.79 0.26
N ARG A 69 0.25 13.96 -0.54
CA ARG A 69 -0.78 15.00 -0.40
C ARG A 69 -2.10 14.45 0.15
N LEU A 70 -2.00 13.48 1.06
CA LEU A 70 -3.13 12.90 1.80
C LEU A 70 -4.02 13.90 2.57
N GLY A 71 -3.60 15.16 2.66
CA GLY A 71 -4.50 16.29 2.89
C GLY A 71 -4.05 17.42 1.98
N LEU A 72 -4.87 17.75 0.98
CA LEU A 72 -4.60 18.83 0.01
C LEU A 72 -4.46 20.19 0.70
N ARG A 73 -4.93 20.32 1.95
CA ARG A 73 -4.79 21.50 2.80
C ARG A 73 -3.77 21.27 3.91
N ARG A 74 -2.90 22.26 4.13
CA ARG A 74 -2.00 22.29 5.29
C ARG A 74 -2.85 22.39 6.56
N LEU A 75 -2.50 21.62 7.59
CA LEU A 75 -3.09 21.83 8.90
C LEU A 75 -2.56 23.15 9.46
N ALA A 76 -3.33 23.78 10.35
CA ALA A 76 -2.80 24.83 11.21
C ALA A 76 -1.64 24.26 12.06
N ASP A 77 -0.64 25.09 12.36
CA ASP A 77 0.57 24.66 13.06
C ASP A 77 0.30 24.19 14.51
N ASP A 78 -0.80 24.65 15.11
CA ASP A 78 -1.29 24.32 16.45
C ASP A 78 -2.38 23.22 16.46
N SER A 79 -2.59 22.54 15.33
CA SER A 79 -3.65 21.55 15.23
C SER A 79 -3.41 20.36 16.17
N ARG A 80 -4.37 20.10 17.07
CA ARG A 80 -4.42 18.89 17.93
C ARG A 80 -4.37 17.58 17.13
N PHE A 81 -4.73 17.62 15.84
CA PHE A 81 -4.68 16.48 14.93
C PHE A 81 -3.26 16.20 14.37
N GLY A 82 -2.32 17.14 14.52
CA GLY A 82 -0.97 17.08 13.96
C GLY A 82 -0.20 15.79 14.29
N PRO A 83 -0.11 15.36 15.56
CA PRO A 83 0.57 14.12 15.95
C PRO A 83 -0.02 12.86 15.28
N TYR A 84 -1.34 12.75 15.19
CA TYR A 84 -2.02 11.62 14.55
C TYR A 84 -1.75 11.58 13.05
N LYS A 85 -1.77 12.74 12.38
CA LYS A 85 -1.41 12.84 10.97
C LYS A 85 0.04 12.42 10.71
N ALA A 86 0.97 12.83 11.58
CA ALA A 86 2.38 12.42 11.48
C ALA A 86 2.54 10.89 11.62
N ALA A 87 1.81 10.28 12.56
CA ALA A 87 1.76 8.83 12.72
C ALA A 87 1.18 8.13 11.47
N ALA A 88 0.12 8.67 10.87
CA ALA A 88 -0.46 8.13 9.63
C ALA A 88 0.52 8.15 8.45
N VAL A 89 1.33 9.19 8.31
CA VAL A 89 2.36 9.25 7.24
C VAL A 89 3.37 8.11 7.42
N SER A 90 3.84 7.87 8.64
CA SER A 90 4.78 6.79 8.95
C SER A 90 4.14 5.42 8.73
N PHE A 91 2.91 5.23 9.20
CA PHE A 91 2.12 4.02 8.99
C PHE A 91 1.96 3.70 7.50
N ARG A 92 1.53 4.68 6.68
CA ARG A 92 1.38 4.51 5.23
C ARG A 92 2.68 4.04 4.58
N ARG A 93 3.82 4.67 4.93
CA ARG A 93 5.13 4.31 4.37
C ARG A 93 5.49 2.86 4.69
N ALA A 94 5.29 2.45 5.94
CA ALA A 94 5.53 1.09 6.39
C ALA A 94 4.63 0.08 5.66
N GLN A 95 3.32 0.37 5.57
CA GLN A 95 2.35 -0.51 4.91
C GLN A 95 2.59 -0.67 3.41
N CYS A 96 2.92 0.42 2.70
CA CYS A 96 3.28 0.31 1.28
C CYS A 96 4.59 -0.48 1.08
N ALA A 97 5.58 -0.30 1.96
CA ALA A 97 6.83 -1.07 1.91
C ALA A 97 6.57 -2.55 2.17
N GLU A 98 5.72 -2.86 3.14
CA GLU A 98 5.33 -4.23 3.48
C GLU A 98 4.57 -4.89 2.32
N LEU A 99 3.54 -4.23 1.79
CA LEU A 99 2.81 -4.74 0.62
C LEU A 99 3.73 -4.97 -0.56
N ALA A 100 4.65 -4.04 -0.87
CA ALA A 100 5.62 -4.25 -1.93
C ALA A 100 6.49 -5.49 -1.68
N ARG A 101 6.93 -5.69 -0.43
CA ARG A 101 7.82 -6.79 -0.03
C ARG A 101 7.14 -8.16 -0.06
N THR A 102 5.92 -8.27 0.47
CA THR A 102 5.26 -9.56 0.70
C THR A 102 4.20 -9.92 -0.33
N VAL A 103 3.61 -8.93 -1.01
CA VAL A 103 2.42 -9.13 -1.86
C VAL A 103 2.61 -8.65 -3.30
N GLY A 104 3.23 -7.48 -3.48
CA GLY A 104 3.26 -6.73 -4.72
C GLY A 104 4.40 -7.08 -5.68
N GLY A 105 5.21 -8.09 -5.38
CA GLY A 105 6.35 -8.50 -6.21
C GLY A 105 7.48 -7.47 -6.23
N GLY A 106 7.72 -6.78 -5.11
CA GLY A 106 8.72 -5.71 -4.98
C GLY A 106 8.19 -4.31 -5.28
N TYR A 107 6.91 -4.17 -5.65
CA TYR A 107 6.31 -2.89 -6.02
C TYR A 107 4.89 -2.71 -5.49
N CYS A 108 4.62 -1.57 -4.84
CA CYS A 108 3.28 -1.14 -4.45
C CYS A 108 2.80 -0.08 -5.44
N GLY A 109 1.90 -0.47 -6.34
CA GLY A 109 1.37 0.39 -7.39
C GLY A 109 0.51 1.55 -6.88
N PRO A 110 0.20 2.52 -7.76
CA PRO A 110 -0.59 3.69 -7.38
C PRO A 110 -1.98 3.32 -6.84
N GLY A 111 -2.62 2.27 -7.36
CA GLY A 111 -3.90 1.75 -6.88
C GLY A 111 -3.85 1.26 -5.42
N PRO A 112 -3.08 0.20 -5.10
CA PRO A 112 -2.92 -0.27 -3.72
C PRO A 112 -2.44 0.83 -2.77
N SER A 113 -1.53 1.70 -3.24
CA SER A 113 -1.00 2.78 -2.41
C SER A 113 -2.05 3.82 -2.03
N SER A 114 -3.09 4.04 -2.85
CA SER A 114 -4.17 4.99 -2.55
C SER A 114 -5.10 4.44 -1.47
N PHE A 115 -5.41 3.15 -1.49
CA PHE A 115 -6.16 2.49 -0.43
C PHE A 115 -5.42 2.53 0.91
N VAL A 116 -4.12 2.23 0.93
CA VAL A 116 -3.28 2.38 2.13
C VAL A 116 -3.29 3.82 2.63
N ALA A 117 -3.28 4.78 1.72
CA ALA A 117 -3.32 6.19 2.07
C ALA A 117 -4.64 6.56 2.78
N SER A 118 -5.79 6.14 2.23
CA SER A 118 -7.10 6.30 2.87
C SER A 118 -7.17 5.61 4.22
N ALA A 119 -6.69 4.36 4.32
CA ALA A 119 -6.66 3.60 5.56
C ALA A 119 -5.86 4.32 6.67
N ALA A 120 -4.71 4.89 6.31
CA ALA A 120 -3.86 5.62 7.25
C ALA A 120 -4.56 6.87 7.80
N LEU A 121 -5.24 7.63 6.94
CA LEU A 121 -5.95 8.84 7.36
C LEU A 121 -7.17 8.51 8.22
N GLN A 122 -7.94 7.48 7.86
CA GLN A 122 -9.06 6.98 8.67
C GLN A 122 -8.60 6.53 10.04
N LEU A 123 -7.46 5.83 10.12
CA LEU A 123 -6.89 5.40 11.40
C LEU A 123 -6.45 6.60 12.26
N ALA A 124 -5.84 7.63 11.66
CA ALA A 124 -5.50 8.85 12.39
C ALA A 124 -6.74 9.55 12.95
N TRP A 125 -7.78 9.72 12.13
CA TRP A 125 -9.04 10.29 12.60
C TRP A 125 -9.71 9.44 13.67
N ALA A 126 -9.72 8.12 13.52
CA ALA A 126 -10.27 7.23 14.54
C ALA A 126 -9.57 7.42 15.89
N ARG A 127 -8.23 7.44 15.91
CA ARG A 127 -7.45 7.63 17.14
C ARG A 127 -7.74 9.00 17.77
N TYR A 128 -7.71 10.06 16.98
CA TYR A 128 -8.04 11.41 17.45
C TYR A 128 -9.46 11.50 18.04
N LEU A 129 -10.45 10.95 17.36
CA LEU A 129 -11.84 10.96 17.83
C LEU A 129 -12.03 10.08 19.08
N SER A 130 -11.26 8.99 19.22
CA SER A 130 -11.28 8.15 20.42
C SER A 130 -10.78 8.92 21.64
N ASP A 131 -9.67 9.65 21.49
CA ASP A 131 -9.10 10.43 22.59
C ASP A 131 -10.02 11.60 22.94
N LEU A 132 -10.59 12.27 21.93
CA LEU A 132 -11.58 13.34 22.14
C LEU A 132 -12.86 12.83 22.82
N ALA A 133 -13.33 11.63 22.47
CA ALA A 133 -14.47 10.99 23.12
C ALA A 133 -14.21 10.76 24.62
N ALA A 134 -13.01 10.29 24.96
CA ALA A 134 -12.60 10.06 26.35
C ALA A 134 -12.48 11.38 27.15
N GLU A 135 -11.96 12.44 26.52
CA GLU A 135 -11.86 13.77 27.16
C GLU A 135 -13.21 14.44 27.40
N THR A 136 -14.16 14.26 26.46
CA THR A 136 -15.45 14.99 26.46
C THR A 136 -16.63 14.16 26.95
N ASP A 137 -16.38 12.90 27.32
CA ASP A 137 -17.41 11.89 27.64
C ASP A 137 -18.51 11.81 26.57
N ASN A 138 -18.10 11.89 25.30
CA ASN A 138 -19.03 11.93 24.17
C ASN A 138 -19.10 10.56 23.45
N PRO A 139 -20.17 9.78 23.64
CA PRO A 139 -20.29 8.44 23.06
C PRO A 139 -20.42 8.47 21.53
N ASP A 140 -20.93 9.54 20.92
CA ASP A 140 -21.07 9.63 19.46
C ASP A 140 -19.71 9.68 18.77
N LEU A 141 -18.73 10.35 19.38
CA LEU A 141 -17.35 10.39 18.89
C LEU A 141 -16.68 9.02 18.99
N ALA A 142 -16.96 8.26 20.06
CA ALA A 142 -16.47 6.88 20.21
C ALA A 142 -17.05 5.95 19.12
N VAL A 143 -18.34 6.08 18.81
CA VAL A 143 -18.97 5.31 17.73
C VAL A 143 -18.40 5.69 16.37
N GLN A 144 -18.19 6.98 16.09
CA GLN A 144 -17.56 7.45 14.85
C GLN A 144 -16.13 6.92 14.71
N SER A 145 -15.36 6.96 15.79
CA SER A 145 -14.01 6.37 15.83
C SER A 145 -14.04 4.89 15.44
N SER A 146 -14.91 4.10 16.08
CA SER A 146 -15.05 2.66 15.81
C SER A 146 -15.37 2.37 14.34
N ARG A 147 -16.28 3.15 13.72
CA ARG A 147 -16.62 3.03 12.30
C ARG A 147 -15.41 3.27 11.39
N LEU A 148 -14.65 4.34 11.65
CA LEU A 148 -13.43 4.65 10.88
C LEU A 148 -12.34 3.58 11.02
N MET A 149 -12.22 2.93 12.19
CA MET A 149 -11.29 1.78 12.35
C MET A 149 -11.70 0.61 11.47
N ASN A 150 -13.00 0.33 11.36
CA ASN A 150 -13.52 -0.71 10.47
C ASN A 150 -13.26 -0.38 9.00
N ASP A 151 -13.52 0.87 8.58
CA ASP A 151 -13.25 1.30 7.21
C ASP A 151 -11.75 1.25 6.88
N SER A 152 -10.90 1.62 7.83
CA SER A 152 -9.43 1.52 7.70
C SER A 152 -9.00 0.07 7.45
N ARG A 153 -9.54 -0.88 8.22
CA ARG A 153 -9.30 -2.32 8.02
C ARG A 153 -9.74 -2.76 6.62
N GLN A 154 -10.93 -2.37 6.18
CA GLN A 154 -11.44 -2.74 4.85
C GLN A 154 -10.55 -2.21 3.72
N ASN A 155 -10.06 -0.98 3.83
CA ASN A 155 -9.12 -0.41 2.87
C ASN A 155 -7.78 -1.17 2.82
N LEU A 156 -7.28 -1.69 3.94
CA LEU A 156 -6.06 -2.51 3.95
C LEU A 156 -6.26 -3.86 3.24
N LEU A 157 -7.40 -4.51 3.43
CA LEU A 157 -7.75 -5.73 2.70
C LEU A 157 -7.84 -5.46 1.19
N ALA A 158 -8.44 -4.33 0.81
CA ALA A 158 -8.58 -3.93 -0.60
C ALA A 158 -7.21 -3.69 -1.24
N ALA A 159 -6.32 -3.01 -0.50
CA ALA A 159 -4.96 -2.76 -0.94
C ALA A 159 -4.20 -4.07 -1.17
N HIS A 160 -4.36 -5.06 -0.30
CA HIS A 160 -3.74 -6.38 -0.43
C HIS A 160 -4.24 -7.11 -1.67
N GLU A 161 -5.57 -7.22 -1.83
CA GLU A 161 -6.18 -7.89 -2.97
C GLU A 161 -5.73 -7.28 -4.30
N LEU A 162 -5.73 -5.94 -4.38
CA LEU A 162 -5.30 -5.24 -5.59
C LEU A 162 -3.80 -5.40 -5.84
N ALA A 163 -2.96 -5.33 -4.79
CA ALA A 163 -1.52 -5.51 -4.94
C ALA A 163 -1.16 -6.89 -5.49
N ALA A 164 -1.81 -7.95 -5.00
CA ALA A 164 -1.60 -9.31 -5.47
C ALA A 164 -1.97 -9.45 -6.96
N LYS A 165 -3.16 -8.95 -7.35
CA LYS A 165 -3.63 -8.98 -8.74
C LYS A 165 -2.74 -8.20 -9.68
N GLU A 166 -2.32 -7.00 -9.28
CA GLU A 166 -1.39 -6.20 -10.08
C GLU A 166 -0.03 -6.90 -10.24
N ALA A 167 0.48 -7.54 -9.19
CA ALA A 167 1.75 -8.27 -9.27
C ALA A 167 1.67 -9.48 -10.19
N GLU A 168 0.57 -10.24 -10.12
CA GLU A 168 0.31 -11.36 -11.02
C GLU A 168 0.20 -10.90 -12.48
N ALA A 169 -0.54 -9.82 -12.73
CA ALA A 169 -0.67 -9.24 -14.06
C ALA A 169 0.69 -8.80 -14.64
N ARG A 170 1.56 -8.18 -13.82
CA ARG A 170 2.92 -7.82 -14.24
C ARG A 170 3.76 -9.04 -14.60
N ARG A 171 3.72 -10.11 -13.80
CA ARG A 171 4.43 -11.36 -14.10
C ARG A 171 3.98 -12.00 -15.41
N LYS A 172 2.67 -12.01 -15.67
CA LYS A 172 2.09 -12.50 -16.93
C LYS A 172 2.54 -11.67 -18.13
N ALA A 173 2.60 -10.35 -17.98
CA ALA A 173 3.09 -9.45 -19.04
C ALA A 173 4.57 -9.69 -19.38
N ASP A 174 5.44 -9.88 -18.38
CA ASP A 174 6.87 -10.18 -18.57
C ASP A 174 7.09 -11.50 -19.33
N THR A 175 6.23 -12.50 -19.11
CA THR A 175 6.36 -13.82 -19.73
C THR A 175 5.86 -13.85 -21.18
N THR A 176 4.98 -12.92 -21.56
CA THR A 176 4.33 -12.86 -22.88
C THR A 176 5.06 -11.93 -23.85
N ALA A 177 6.27 -11.46 -23.53
CA ALA A 177 7.05 -10.63 -24.44
C ALA A 177 7.30 -11.40 -25.75
N PRO A 178 6.92 -10.84 -26.92
CA PRO A 178 7.03 -11.57 -28.18
C PRO A 178 8.50 -11.85 -28.52
N PRO A 179 8.80 -12.96 -29.23
CA PRO A 179 10.16 -13.50 -29.41
C PRO A 179 11.14 -12.56 -30.14
N TRP A 180 10.65 -11.49 -30.77
CA TRP A 180 11.48 -10.48 -31.43
C TRP A 180 11.91 -9.32 -30.52
N VAL A 181 11.43 -9.26 -29.26
CA VAL A 181 11.92 -8.32 -28.25
C VAL A 181 13.11 -8.97 -27.56
N LEU A 182 14.32 -8.64 -28.03
CA LEU A 182 15.56 -9.11 -27.42
C LEU A 182 15.65 -8.60 -25.97
N PRO A 183 16.05 -9.45 -25.00
CA PRO A 183 16.35 -8.98 -23.65
C PRO A 183 17.46 -7.93 -23.72
N GLU A 184 17.28 -6.80 -23.02
CA GLU A 184 18.28 -5.74 -22.88
C GLU A 184 19.57 -6.31 -22.27
N GLY A 185 20.47 -6.80 -23.13
CA GLY A 185 21.71 -7.48 -22.73
C GLY A 185 22.54 -8.03 -23.88
N GLY A 186 21.99 -8.16 -25.09
CA GLY A 186 22.73 -8.58 -26.29
C GLY A 186 23.34 -7.41 -27.07
N ARG A 187 24.25 -6.64 -26.46
CA ARG A 187 25.23 -5.83 -27.21
C ARG A 187 26.59 -5.97 -26.53
N GLU A 188 27.28 -7.05 -26.83
CA GLU A 188 28.73 -7.09 -26.71
C GLU A 188 29.32 -7.19 -28.13
N THR A 189 30.28 -6.28 -28.34
CA THR A 189 31.27 -6.08 -29.40
C THR A 189 31.40 -7.10 -30.51
#